data_AF-A0AAQ4F5W7-F1
#
_entry.id   AF-A0AAQ4F5W7-F1
#
_cell.length_a   1.000
_cell.length_b   1.000
_cell.length_c   1.000
_cell.angle_alpha   90.00
_cell.angle_beta   90.00
_cell.angle_gamma   90.00
#
_symmetry.space_group_name_H-M   'P 1'
#
loop_
_entity.id
_entity.type
_entity.pdbx_description
1 polymer ?
#
loop_
_entity_poly.entity_id
_entity_poly.type
_entity_poly.pdbx_seq_one_letter_code
_entity_poly.pdbx_strand_id
1 'polypeptide(L)'
;MGWDESSHYYLLMIFVGSNPSSQATTSALAASQVSSKKSTKGANAKEPPEQPKKDEPPMEVLYTAKDLRFPTYVIIDGLYLPIDVDEMSLRFALNYRPSKGDIMVISYPRCGGVWVAQIVYLLLNDCVPLADANAFDQQMPNLEEYGYLMPRERNAADEVRIVRSHLPYHKMRINPMAKYIYVTRNPKDCCVAMYHYITHVSIFRFKEGTWDNFFEWFIRGRICYNDYFDHIIHYWVHRKDCHVLFLTYENMTLDHKSHIFMLANFIGGVAGTMVKDRHMLKKLIHRSSYSYMSQFFKDEAHLGNLTKGRIGEWKTMFSPAQATRLDRKFYERFGSSDIANLWRYIVRFDRPA
;
A
#
# COMPACT_ATOMS: atom_id res chain seq x y z
N MET A 1 9.45 -15.16 -36.48
CA MET A 1 9.46 -16.53 -35.93
C MET A 1 9.06 -16.45 -34.47
N GLY A 2 8.05 -17.23 -34.09
CA GLY A 2 7.13 -16.99 -32.98
C GLY A 2 7.75 -16.86 -31.59
N TRP A 3 7.18 -15.96 -30.80
CA TRP A 3 7.39 -15.86 -29.36
C TRP A 3 6.16 -16.46 -28.67
N ASP A 4 6.45 -17.38 -27.77
CA ASP A 4 5.58 -18.29 -27.03
C ASP A 4 4.72 -17.56 -25.97
N GLU A 5 3.42 -17.88 -25.93
CA GLU A 5 2.37 -17.30 -25.05
C GLU A 5 2.44 -17.80 -23.59
N SER A 6 3.56 -18.37 -23.15
CA SER A 6 3.69 -19.03 -21.84
C SER A 6 3.92 -18.09 -20.63
N SER A 7 3.92 -16.76 -20.83
CA SER A 7 4.21 -15.80 -19.73
C SER A 7 3.00 -15.41 -18.86
N HIS A 8 1.77 -15.84 -19.19
CA HIS A 8 0.56 -15.44 -18.46
C HIS A 8 0.16 -16.38 -17.30
N TYR A 9 0.88 -17.49 -17.07
CA TYR A 9 0.50 -18.51 -16.08
C TYR A 9 1.25 -18.45 -14.74
N TYR A 10 2.21 -17.54 -14.55
CA TYR A 10 3.01 -17.50 -13.31
C TYR A 10 2.38 -16.74 -12.13
N LEU A 11 1.30 -15.97 -12.34
CA LEU A 11 0.63 -15.20 -11.28
C LEU A 11 -0.45 -15.99 -10.52
N LEU A 12 -0.89 -17.15 -11.04
CA LEU A 12 -1.90 -18.00 -10.37
C LEU A 12 -1.31 -19.10 -9.47
N MET A 13 0.01 -19.35 -9.55
CA MET A 13 0.68 -20.44 -8.82
C MET A 13 1.20 -20.07 -7.43
N ILE A 14 1.08 -18.81 -7.00
CA ILE A 14 1.51 -18.39 -5.64
C ILE A 14 0.47 -18.75 -4.56
N PHE A 15 -0.76 -19.11 -4.93
CA PHE A 15 -1.82 -19.50 -3.98
C PHE A 15 -2.20 -20.99 -3.97
N VAL A 16 -1.52 -21.85 -4.73
CA VAL A 16 -1.76 -23.30 -4.67
C VAL A 16 -0.46 -24.08 -4.46
N GLY A 17 -0.17 -24.36 -3.18
CA GLY A 17 0.54 -25.56 -2.77
C GLY A 17 1.93 -25.36 -2.20
N SER A 18 2.08 -25.63 -0.90
CA SER A 18 3.24 -26.31 -0.30
C SER A 18 2.94 -26.70 1.16
N ASN A 19 2.33 -27.87 1.38
CA ASN A 19 2.73 -28.74 2.50
C ASN A 19 2.19 -30.18 2.31
N PRO A 20 3.05 -31.20 2.11
CA PRO A 20 2.66 -32.59 2.24
C PRO A 20 3.28 -33.17 3.52
N SER A 21 2.49 -33.27 4.61
CA SER A 21 2.71 -34.25 5.68
C SER A 21 1.71 -34.09 6.82
N SER A 22 0.57 -34.77 6.74
CA SER A 22 -0.01 -35.42 7.92
C SER A 22 -1.00 -36.50 7.50
N GLN A 23 -0.77 -37.67 8.06
CA GLN A 23 -1.41 -38.96 7.89
C GLN A 23 -2.95 -38.95 7.81
N ALA A 24 -3.43 -39.73 6.84
CA ALA A 24 -4.59 -40.61 6.85
C ALA A 24 -5.65 -40.44 7.96
N THR A 25 -6.89 -40.20 7.52
CA THR A 25 -8.05 -40.98 8.00
C THR A 25 -9.14 -40.99 6.93
N THR A 26 -9.64 -42.19 6.67
CA THR A 26 -10.59 -42.62 5.65
C THR A 26 -12.05 -42.41 6.05
N SER A 27 -12.89 -41.90 5.14
CA SER A 27 -14.28 -42.33 4.87
C SER A 27 -14.76 -41.63 3.58
N ALA A 28 -14.86 -42.29 2.43
CA ALA A 28 -15.85 -43.28 1.96
C ALA A 28 -17.14 -42.65 1.39
N LEU A 29 -17.37 -42.94 0.09
CA LEU A 29 -18.64 -42.99 -0.67
C LEU A 29 -19.28 -41.63 -1.05
N ALA A 30 -19.78 -41.39 -2.27
CA ALA A 30 -20.07 -42.25 -3.41
C ALA A 30 -20.03 -41.43 -4.72
N ALA A 31 -19.48 -42.02 -5.78
CA ALA A 31 -19.69 -41.59 -7.15
C ALA A 31 -20.94 -42.30 -7.71
N SER A 32 -21.84 -41.54 -8.33
CA SER A 32 -22.78 -42.10 -9.30
C SER A 32 -22.52 -41.44 -10.67
N GLN A 33 -22.15 -42.29 -11.63
CA GLN A 33 -22.07 -41.95 -13.04
C GLN A 33 -23.49 -41.92 -13.62
N VAL A 34 -23.82 -40.92 -14.42
CA VAL A 34 -24.86 -41.04 -15.45
C VAL A 34 -24.34 -40.45 -16.76
N SER A 35 -23.95 -41.39 -17.62
CA SER A 35 -24.23 -41.52 -19.06
C SER A 35 -24.47 -40.27 -19.92
N SER A 36 -23.66 -40.23 -20.97
CA SER A 36 -23.71 -39.35 -22.13
C SER A 36 -24.99 -39.51 -22.97
N LYS A 37 -25.58 -38.37 -23.37
CA LYS A 37 -26.36 -38.27 -24.61
C LYS A 37 -26.00 -36.98 -25.34
N LYS A 38 -25.41 -37.16 -26.52
CA LYS A 38 -25.27 -36.13 -27.56
C LYS A 38 -26.67 -35.71 -28.02
N SER A 39 -26.93 -34.40 -28.02
CA SER A 39 -28.05 -33.77 -28.73
C SER A 39 -27.57 -32.43 -29.27
N THR A 40 -27.39 -32.38 -30.58
CA THR A 40 -27.21 -31.18 -31.40
C THR A 40 -28.48 -30.34 -31.37
N LYS A 41 -28.34 -29.03 -31.07
CA LYS A 41 -29.19 -27.96 -31.61
C LYS A 41 -28.55 -26.61 -31.30
N GLY A 42 -28.23 -25.88 -32.36
CA GLY A 42 -27.71 -24.53 -32.29
C GLY A 42 -28.72 -23.56 -31.68
N ALA A 43 -28.21 -22.68 -30.83
CA ALA A 43 -28.85 -21.43 -30.43
C ALA A 43 -27.73 -20.39 -30.36
N ASN A 44 -27.86 -19.35 -31.18
CA ASN A 44 -26.96 -18.21 -31.26
C ASN A 44 -26.71 -17.60 -29.88
N ALA A 45 -25.51 -17.81 -29.33
CA ALA A 45 -24.97 -16.95 -28.28
C ALA A 45 -24.48 -15.66 -28.97
N LYS A 46 -25.21 -14.57 -28.76
CA LYS A 46 -24.73 -13.23 -29.15
C LYS A 46 -23.44 -12.96 -28.36
N GLU A 47 -22.35 -12.74 -29.09
CA GLU A 47 -21.11 -12.22 -28.54
C GLU A 47 -21.38 -10.93 -27.75
N PRO A 48 -20.71 -10.73 -26.60
CA PRO A 48 -20.82 -9.47 -25.87
C PRO A 48 -20.30 -8.31 -26.75
N PRO A 49 -20.88 -7.12 -26.66
CA PRO A 49 -20.51 -6.01 -27.53
C PRO A 49 -19.04 -5.64 -27.33
N GLU A 50 -18.29 -5.68 -28.42
CA GLU A 50 -16.92 -5.14 -28.52
C GLU A 50 -16.92 -3.70 -27.98
N GLN A 51 -16.16 -3.48 -26.91
CA GLN A 51 -15.86 -2.12 -26.47
C GLN A 51 -15.02 -1.44 -27.55
N PRO A 52 -15.27 -0.16 -27.88
CA PRO A 52 -14.51 0.53 -28.90
C PRO A 52 -13.04 0.60 -28.47
N LYS A 53 -12.17 -0.09 -29.22
CA LYS A 53 -10.73 0.13 -29.18
C LYS A 53 -10.50 1.59 -29.57
N LYS A 54 -10.27 2.45 -28.59
CA LYS A 54 -9.63 3.74 -28.88
C LYS A 54 -8.21 3.42 -29.32
N ASP A 55 -7.84 3.96 -30.48
CA ASP A 55 -6.49 3.99 -31.01
C ASP A 55 -5.58 4.83 -30.11
N GLU A 56 -5.35 4.37 -28.88
CA GLU A 56 -4.26 4.85 -28.04
C GLU A 56 -2.98 4.15 -28.54
N PRO A 57 -1.91 4.90 -28.85
CA PRO A 57 -0.67 4.29 -29.30
C PRO A 57 -0.17 3.31 -28.23
N PRO A 58 0.45 2.18 -28.61
CA PRO A 58 0.96 1.21 -27.66
C PRO A 58 1.91 1.91 -26.69
N MET A 59 1.56 1.86 -25.41
CA MET A 59 2.27 2.54 -24.33
C MET A 59 3.69 2.02 -24.20
N GLU A 60 4.65 2.94 -24.07
CA GLU A 60 6.04 2.59 -23.83
C GLU A 60 6.22 2.21 -22.35
N VAL A 61 6.18 0.91 -22.07
CA VAL A 61 6.54 0.35 -20.76
C VAL A 61 8.06 0.39 -20.63
N LEU A 62 8.57 1.33 -19.85
CA LEU A 62 10.01 1.49 -19.62
C LEU A 62 10.44 0.83 -18.31
N TYR A 63 11.51 0.04 -18.35
CA TYR A 63 12.17 -0.47 -17.15
C TYR A 63 13.36 0.41 -16.79
N THR A 64 13.45 0.82 -15.53
CA THR A 64 14.44 1.83 -15.08
C THR A 64 15.89 1.35 -15.11
N ALA A 65 16.15 0.07 -14.87
CA ALA A 65 17.52 -0.45 -14.77
C ALA A 65 17.63 -1.93 -15.20
N LYS A 66 18.61 -2.21 -16.08
CA LYS A 66 19.24 -3.53 -16.23
C LYS A 66 20.39 -3.75 -15.23
N ASP A 67 20.84 -2.67 -14.59
CA ASP A 67 21.92 -2.63 -13.61
C ASP A 67 21.37 -2.95 -12.21
N LEU A 68 21.74 -4.11 -11.66
CA LEU A 68 21.25 -4.63 -10.38
C LEU A 68 21.74 -3.84 -9.15
N ARG A 69 22.59 -2.83 -9.37
CA ARG A 69 22.99 -1.85 -8.34
C ARG A 69 21.91 -0.83 -8.05
N PHE A 70 20.85 -0.77 -8.88
CA PHE A 70 19.73 0.14 -8.73
C PHE A 70 18.41 -0.62 -8.77
N PRO A 71 17.38 -0.14 -8.05
CA PRO A 71 16.09 -0.82 -8.05
C PRO A 71 15.42 -0.74 -9.43
N THR A 72 14.89 -1.86 -9.89
CA THR A 72 14.13 -1.93 -11.13
C THR A 72 12.66 -1.58 -10.84
N TYR A 73 12.14 -0.65 -11.62
CA TYR A 73 10.73 -0.27 -11.66
C TYR A 73 10.20 -0.39 -13.07
N VAL A 74 8.88 -0.54 -13.18
CA VAL A 74 8.15 -0.28 -14.41
C VAL A 74 7.69 1.18 -14.41
N ILE A 75 7.82 1.88 -15.53
CA ILE A 75 7.34 3.26 -15.68
C ILE A 75 6.10 3.24 -16.56
N ILE A 76 4.98 3.74 -16.02
CA ILE A 76 3.70 3.86 -16.72
C ILE A 76 3.14 5.26 -16.43
N ASP A 77 2.83 6.06 -17.45
CA ASP A 77 2.37 7.46 -17.32
C ASP A 77 3.27 8.35 -16.43
N GLY A 78 4.58 8.11 -16.48
CA GLY A 78 5.59 8.80 -15.67
C GLY A 78 5.61 8.41 -14.19
N LEU A 79 4.86 7.39 -13.77
CA LEU A 79 4.92 6.81 -12.42
C LEU A 79 5.90 5.65 -12.40
N TYR A 80 6.82 5.68 -11.44
CA TYR A 80 7.69 4.57 -11.11
C TYR A 80 6.91 3.58 -10.24
N LEU A 81 6.74 2.34 -10.70
CA LEU A 81 5.91 1.34 -10.04
C LEU A 81 6.70 0.03 -9.79
N PRO A 82 6.31 -0.74 -8.76
CA PRO A 82 6.77 -2.13 -8.61
C PRO A 82 6.54 -2.96 -9.87
N ILE A 83 7.40 -3.95 -10.15
CA ILE A 83 7.36 -4.73 -11.41
C ILE A 83 6.10 -5.60 -11.54
N ASP A 84 5.50 -5.97 -10.42
CA ASP A 84 4.25 -6.72 -10.32
C ASP A 84 2.99 -5.87 -10.54
N VAL A 85 3.11 -4.54 -10.58
CA VAL A 85 2.01 -3.66 -11.00
C VAL A 85 2.00 -3.56 -12.52
N ASP A 86 1.06 -4.27 -13.14
CA ASP A 86 0.83 -4.18 -14.58
C ASP A 86 -0.02 -2.96 -14.97
N GLU A 87 -0.10 -2.69 -16.28
CA GLU A 87 -0.88 -1.56 -16.79
C GLU A 87 -2.36 -1.70 -16.41
N MET A 88 -2.93 -2.90 -16.48
CA MET A 88 -4.35 -3.13 -16.18
C MET A 88 -4.68 -2.74 -14.73
N SER A 89 -3.84 -3.16 -13.79
CA SER A 89 -3.96 -2.86 -12.36
C SER A 89 -3.83 -1.36 -12.11
N LEU A 90 -2.86 -0.69 -12.76
CA LEU A 90 -2.75 0.76 -12.67
C LEU A 90 -3.97 1.47 -13.27
N ARG A 91 -4.47 1.06 -14.44
CA ARG A 91 -5.66 1.67 -15.07
C ARG A 91 -6.88 1.50 -14.17
N PHE A 92 -7.03 0.37 -13.50
CA PHE A 92 -8.06 0.17 -12.49
C PHE A 92 -7.91 1.20 -11.36
N ALA A 93 -6.72 1.31 -10.76
CA ALA A 93 -6.47 2.23 -9.66
C ALA A 93 -6.72 3.70 -10.03
N LEU A 94 -6.26 4.15 -11.20
CA LEU A 94 -6.46 5.52 -11.71
C LEU A 94 -7.94 5.86 -12.00
N ASN A 95 -8.75 4.85 -12.30
CA ASN A 95 -10.19 5.01 -12.56
C ASN A 95 -11.07 4.64 -11.37
N TYR A 96 -10.50 4.12 -10.29
CA TYR A 96 -11.23 3.77 -9.08
C TYR A 96 -11.93 5.01 -8.52
N ARG A 97 -13.24 4.90 -8.31
CA ARG A 97 -14.06 5.97 -7.73
C ARG A 97 -14.49 5.54 -6.32
N PRO A 98 -13.92 6.14 -5.27
CA PRO A 98 -14.37 5.90 -3.90
C PRO A 98 -15.87 6.20 -3.80
N SER A 99 -16.59 5.33 -3.11
CA SER A 99 -18.02 5.45 -2.84
C SER A 99 -18.27 6.13 -1.49
N LYS A 100 -19.52 6.52 -1.24
CA LYS A 100 -19.92 7.06 0.06
C LYS A 100 -19.59 6.06 1.18
N GLY A 101 -18.84 6.52 2.17
CA GLY A 101 -18.45 5.73 3.33
C GLY A 101 -17.17 4.91 3.15
N ASP A 102 -16.60 4.82 1.95
CA ASP A 102 -15.29 4.18 1.77
C ASP A 102 -14.22 4.93 2.57
N ILE A 103 -13.24 4.19 3.09
CA ILE A 103 -12.10 4.73 3.83
C ILE A 103 -10.82 4.43 3.03
N MET A 104 -10.23 5.48 2.48
CA MET A 104 -8.97 5.45 1.76
C MET A 104 -7.82 5.66 2.75
N VAL A 105 -6.95 4.66 2.91
CA VAL A 105 -5.71 4.77 3.70
C VAL A 105 -4.54 4.97 2.76
N ILE A 106 -3.97 6.17 2.79
CA ILE A 106 -3.01 6.62 1.80
C ILE A 106 -1.68 6.95 2.47
N SER A 107 -0.59 6.56 1.84
CA SER A 107 0.74 6.92 2.30
C SER A 107 1.73 6.89 1.14
N TYR A 108 2.80 7.66 1.20
CA TYR A 108 3.99 7.25 0.45
C TYR A 108 4.50 5.92 1.05
N PRO A 109 5.01 4.96 0.26
CA PRO A 109 5.37 3.67 0.82
C PRO A 109 6.36 3.82 1.98
N ARG A 110 6.20 2.96 2.99
CA ARG A 110 7.00 2.96 4.23
C ARG A 110 6.76 4.12 5.21
N CYS A 111 5.68 4.88 5.02
CA CYS A 111 5.23 5.89 5.98
C CYS A 111 4.22 5.39 7.03
N GLY A 112 3.87 4.10 7.04
CA GLY A 112 2.98 3.53 8.06
C GLY A 112 1.55 3.22 7.59
N GLY A 113 1.28 3.18 6.29
CA GLY A 113 -0.04 2.84 5.75
C GLY A 113 -0.61 1.50 6.26
N VAL A 114 0.21 0.45 6.35
CA VAL A 114 -0.20 -0.87 6.91
C VAL A 114 -0.65 -0.74 8.37
N TRP A 115 0.03 0.09 9.17
CA TRP A 115 -0.31 0.31 10.57
C TRP A 115 -1.64 1.03 10.72
N VAL A 116 -1.84 2.10 9.94
CA VAL A 116 -3.12 2.83 9.92
C VAL A 116 -4.25 1.92 9.45
N ALA A 117 -4.06 1.17 8.36
CA ALA A 117 -5.07 0.25 7.85
C ALA A 117 -5.47 -0.81 8.89
N GLN A 118 -4.50 -1.40 9.59
CA GLN A 118 -4.78 -2.32 10.70
C GLN A 118 -5.63 -1.67 11.80
N ILE A 119 -5.32 -0.43 12.21
CA ILE A 119 -6.12 0.28 13.22
C ILE A 119 -7.54 0.50 12.70
N VAL A 120 -7.70 0.95 11.46
CA VAL A 120 -9.01 1.18 10.82
C VAL A 120 -9.82 -0.12 10.76
N TYR A 121 -9.20 -1.22 10.36
CA TYR A 121 -9.84 -2.54 10.33
C TYR A 121 -10.34 -2.96 11.70
N LEU A 122 -9.49 -2.86 12.72
CA LEU A 122 -9.87 -3.20 14.09
C LEU A 122 -10.97 -2.27 14.63
N LEU A 123 -10.99 -1.00 14.20
CA LEU A 123 -12.05 -0.04 14.56
C LEU A 123 -13.42 -0.40 13.98
N LEU A 124 -13.45 -1.03 12.81
CA LEU A 124 -14.70 -1.41 12.12
C LEU A 124 -15.16 -2.84 12.41
N ASN A 125 -14.30 -3.68 12.97
CA ASN A 125 -14.56 -5.11 13.19
C ASN A 125 -14.49 -5.51 14.67
N ASP A 126 -14.95 -4.65 15.58
CA ASP A 126 -14.98 -4.93 17.03
C ASP A 126 -13.65 -5.45 17.59
N CYS A 127 -12.55 -4.83 17.13
CA CYS A 127 -11.18 -5.23 17.41
C CYS A 127 -10.83 -6.68 17.04
N VAL A 128 -11.68 -7.44 16.37
CA VAL A 128 -11.40 -8.80 15.90
C VAL A 128 -10.31 -8.70 14.83
N PRO A 129 -9.12 -9.30 15.04
CA PRO A 129 -8.06 -9.26 14.05
C PRO A 129 -8.42 -10.15 12.86
N LEU A 130 -7.73 -9.95 11.75
CA LEU A 130 -7.72 -10.92 10.65
C LEU A 130 -7.23 -12.29 11.16
N ALA A 131 -7.75 -13.35 10.55
CA ALA A 131 -7.39 -14.73 10.91
C ALA A 131 -5.90 -15.00 10.64
N ASP A 132 -5.41 -14.51 9.51
CA ASP A 132 -4.02 -14.57 9.09
C ASP A 132 -3.67 -13.33 8.25
N ALA A 133 -2.38 -13.16 7.98
CA ALA A 133 -1.87 -12.01 7.26
C ALA A 133 -2.14 -12.05 5.75
N ASN A 134 -2.40 -13.23 5.16
CA ASN A 134 -2.77 -13.35 3.75
C ASN A 134 -4.15 -12.73 3.47
N ALA A 135 -5.02 -12.68 4.47
CA ALA A 135 -6.31 -11.99 4.37
C ALA A 135 -6.18 -10.45 4.34
N PHE A 136 -4.99 -9.88 4.62
CA PHE A 136 -4.81 -8.44 4.72
C PHE A 136 -5.10 -7.71 3.39
N ASP A 137 -4.52 -8.17 2.29
CA ASP A 137 -4.76 -7.59 0.97
C ASP A 137 -6.16 -7.90 0.43
N GLN A 138 -6.80 -8.97 0.91
CA GLN A 138 -8.18 -9.29 0.53
C GLN A 138 -9.18 -8.32 1.20
N GLN A 139 -8.96 -8.01 2.48
CA GLN A 139 -9.86 -7.13 3.25
C GLN A 139 -9.54 -5.65 3.09
N MET A 140 -8.28 -5.32 2.82
CA MET A 140 -7.78 -3.96 2.68
C MET A 140 -6.85 -3.86 1.47
N PRO A 141 -7.36 -4.05 0.24
CA PRO A 141 -6.53 -4.12 -0.96
C PRO A 141 -5.75 -2.83 -1.19
N ASN A 142 -4.52 -2.98 -1.65
CA ASN A 142 -3.79 -1.89 -2.28
C ASN A 142 -4.30 -1.73 -3.71
N LEU A 143 -4.82 -0.56 -4.08
CA LEU A 143 -5.48 -0.36 -5.38
C LEU A 143 -4.58 -0.69 -6.56
N GLU A 144 -3.32 -0.28 -6.49
CA GLU A 144 -2.38 -0.40 -7.60
C GLU A 144 -1.93 -1.85 -7.83
N GLU A 145 -1.95 -2.68 -6.79
CA GLU A 145 -1.47 -4.07 -6.83
C GLU A 145 -2.61 -5.08 -6.90
N TYR A 146 -3.71 -4.84 -6.18
CA TYR A 146 -4.78 -5.81 -5.97
C TYR A 146 -6.19 -5.23 -6.19
N GLY A 147 -6.31 -3.96 -6.59
CA GLY A 147 -7.60 -3.30 -6.77
C GLY A 147 -8.51 -4.04 -7.76
N TYR A 148 -7.94 -4.62 -8.82
CA TYR A 148 -8.70 -5.36 -9.83
C TYR A 148 -9.38 -6.65 -9.31
N LEU A 149 -8.95 -7.15 -8.14
CA LEU A 149 -9.57 -8.30 -7.46
C LEU A 149 -10.79 -7.89 -6.61
N MET A 150 -11.01 -6.59 -6.41
CA MET A 150 -12.15 -6.10 -5.65
C MET A 150 -13.46 -6.43 -6.40
N PRO A 151 -14.53 -6.79 -5.66
CA PRO A 151 -15.86 -6.88 -6.24
C PRO A 151 -16.22 -5.57 -6.95
N ARG A 152 -16.60 -5.68 -8.22
CA ARG A 152 -17.06 -4.52 -9.03
C ARG A 152 -18.35 -3.93 -8.49
N GLU A 153 -19.19 -4.79 -7.93
CA GLU A 153 -20.47 -4.43 -7.33
C GLU A 153 -20.32 -4.41 -5.81
N ARG A 154 -21.00 -3.45 -5.18
CA ARG A 154 -21.06 -3.37 -3.72
C ARG A 154 -22.13 -4.35 -3.24
N ASN A 155 -21.81 -5.21 -2.28
CA ASN A 155 -22.75 -6.23 -1.82
C ASN A 155 -23.91 -5.60 -1.03
N ALA A 156 -23.67 -4.46 -0.37
CA ALA A 156 -24.70 -3.70 0.36
C ALA A 156 -24.45 -2.18 0.30
N ALA A 157 -25.52 -1.39 0.32
CA ALA A 157 -25.46 0.08 0.27
C ALA A 157 -24.66 0.71 1.43
N ASP A 158 -24.51 0.00 2.55
CA ASP A 158 -23.82 0.44 3.77
C ASP A 158 -22.46 -0.25 4.01
N GLU A 159 -21.98 -1.08 3.08
CA GLU A 159 -20.70 -1.80 3.23
C GLU A 159 -19.52 -0.82 3.21
N VAL A 160 -18.85 -0.62 4.34
CA VAL A 160 -17.65 0.23 4.43
C VAL A 160 -16.44 -0.54 3.89
N ARG A 161 -15.84 -0.06 2.79
CA ARG A 161 -14.60 -0.63 2.27
C ARG A 161 -13.41 0.14 2.81
N ILE A 162 -12.39 -0.59 3.24
CA ILE A 162 -11.08 -0.04 3.54
C ILE A 162 -10.20 -0.30 2.33
N VAL A 163 -9.62 0.74 1.77
CA VAL A 163 -8.84 0.64 0.54
C VAL A 163 -7.53 1.39 0.74
N ARG A 164 -6.42 0.78 0.35
CA ARG A 164 -5.10 1.39 0.42
C ARG A 164 -4.65 1.91 -0.94
N SER A 165 -3.79 2.91 -0.92
CA SER A 165 -3.16 3.43 -2.14
C SER A 165 -1.85 4.15 -1.83
N HIS A 166 -0.93 4.08 -2.78
CA HIS A 166 0.30 4.86 -2.83
C HIS A 166 0.30 5.92 -3.96
N LEU A 167 -0.83 6.13 -4.63
CA LEU A 167 -0.91 7.09 -5.72
C LEU A 167 -0.80 8.54 -5.22
N PRO A 168 -0.13 9.43 -5.98
CA PRO A 168 -0.20 10.86 -5.76
C PRO A 168 -1.64 11.38 -5.86
N TYR A 169 -2.00 12.38 -5.05
CA TYR A 169 -3.37 12.93 -4.98
C TYR A 169 -3.93 13.27 -6.37
N HIS A 170 -3.14 13.92 -7.23
CA HIS A 170 -3.56 14.35 -8.57
C HIS A 170 -3.82 13.21 -9.56
N LYS A 171 -3.45 11.97 -9.22
CA LYS A 171 -3.71 10.76 -10.02
C LYS A 171 -4.96 10.00 -9.55
N MET A 172 -5.54 10.37 -8.40
CA MET A 172 -6.71 9.71 -7.83
C MET A 172 -8.02 10.40 -8.21
N ARG A 173 -9.13 9.64 -8.25
CA ARG A 173 -10.48 10.21 -8.29
C ARG A 173 -10.95 10.45 -6.85
N ILE A 174 -11.28 11.70 -6.53
CA ILE A 174 -11.71 12.09 -5.20
C ILE A 174 -13.24 12.18 -5.15
N ASN A 175 -13.83 11.50 -4.18
CA ASN A 175 -15.21 11.66 -3.75
C ASN A 175 -15.23 12.23 -2.33
N PRO A 176 -15.76 13.45 -2.11
CA PRO A 176 -15.88 14.07 -0.78
C PRO A 176 -16.76 13.32 0.22
N MET A 177 -17.55 12.33 -0.25
CA MET A 177 -18.37 11.47 0.61
C MET A 177 -17.61 10.23 1.12
N ALA A 178 -16.40 9.99 0.62
CA ALA A 178 -15.46 9.03 1.18
C ALA A 178 -14.53 9.72 2.18
N LYS A 179 -13.81 8.95 3.01
CA LYS A 179 -12.84 9.47 3.98
C LYS A 179 -11.44 9.11 3.55
N TYR A 180 -10.49 10.01 3.74
CA TYR A 180 -9.10 9.84 3.32
C TYR A 180 -8.20 10.04 4.53
N ILE A 181 -7.42 9.03 4.87
CA ILE A 181 -6.45 9.08 5.95
C ILE A 181 -5.07 9.04 5.30
N TYR A 182 -4.40 10.18 5.27
CA TYR A 182 -3.05 10.30 4.74
C TYR A 182 -2.04 10.20 5.88
N VAL A 183 -1.07 9.29 5.77
CA VAL A 183 0.04 9.19 6.73
C VAL A 183 1.38 9.41 6.06
N THR A 184 2.19 10.29 6.66
CA THR A 184 3.57 10.54 6.26
C THR A 184 4.55 10.20 7.40
N ARG A 185 5.84 10.12 7.10
CA ARG A 185 6.94 9.85 8.04
C ARG A 185 8.10 10.76 7.67
N ASN A 186 8.94 11.18 8.60
CA ASN A 186 10.08 12.04 8.29
C ASN A 186 10.94 11.45 7.15
N PRO A 187 11.42 12.30 6.22
CA PRO A 187 12.06 11.83 4.99
C PRO A 187 13.31 10.97 5.23
N LYS A 188 14.08 11.25 6.30
CA LYS A 188 15.31 10.51 6.60
C LYS A 188 15.00 9.06 7.00
N ASP A 189 14.08 8.85 7.94
CA ASP A 189 13.66 7.49 8.30
C ASP A 189 12.84 6.81 7.21
N CYS A 190 12.04 7.56 6.44
CA CYS A 190 11.34 7.02 5.28
C CYS A 190 12.33 6.45 4.24
N CYS A 191 13.44 7.17 3.99
CA CYS A 191 14.51 6.73 3.10
C CYS A 191 15.13 5.40 3.58
N VAL A 192 15.49 5.30 4.86
CA VAL A 192 16.02 4.03 5.43
C VAL A 192 15.01 2.90 5.35
N ALA A 193 13.76 3.14 5.72
CA ALA A 193 12.73 2.11 5.69
C ALA A 193 12.41 1.63 4.27
N MET A 194 12.53 2.51 3.27
CA MET A 194 12.41 2.18 1.85
C MET A 194 13.60 1.39 1.34
N TYR A 195 14.82 1.73 1.74
CA TYR A 195 16.01 0.93 1.41
C TYR A 195 15.85 -0.51 1.89
N HIS A 196 15.54 -0.71 3.17
CA HIS A 196 15.36 -2.06 3.71
C HIS A 196 14.25 -2.82 2.99
N TYR A 197 13.13 -2.16 2.68
CA TYR A 197 12.05 -2.79 1.93
C TYR A 197 12.52 -3.27 0.55
N ILE A 198 13.16 -2.40 -0.23
CA ILE A 198 13.66 -2.72 -1.57
C ILE A 198 14.73 -3.80 -1.56
N THR A 199 15.60 -3.83 -0.54
CA THR A 199 16.63 -4.87 -0.40
C THR A 199 16.02 -6.25 -0.09
N HIS A 200 14.92 -6.32 0.65
CA HIS A 200 14.32 -7.60 1.05
C HIS A 200 13.30 -8.11 0.02
N VAL A 201 12.61 -7.24 -0.71
CA VAL A 201 11.59 -7.65 -1.67
C VAL A 201 12.21 -7.87 -3.05
N SER A 202 12.17 -9.11 -3.51
CA SER A 202 12.87 -9.57 -4.72
C SER A 202 12.40 -8.90 -6.03
N ILE A 203 11.18 -8.37 -6.06
CA ILE A 203 10.60 -7.70 -7.24
C ILE A 203 11.42 -6.51 -7.69
N PHE A 204 12.13 -5.81 -6.79
CA PHE A 204 12.94 -4.64 -7.14
C PHE A 204 14.31 -5.00 -7.73
N ARG A 205 14.68 -6.28 -7.76
CA ARG A 205 15.93 -6.80 -8.35
C ARG A 205 17.21 -6.10 -7.86
N PHE A 206 17.18 -5.51 -6.67
CA PHE A 206 18.26 -4.71 -6.08
C PHE A 206 19.28 -5.60 -5.33
N LYS A 207 19.91 -6.54 -6.03
CA LYS A 207 20.80 -7.55 -5.41
C LYS A 207 22.25 -7.10 -5.24
N GLU A 208 22.73 -6.20 -6.09
CA GLU A 208 24.11 -5.70 -6.08
C GLU A 208 24.20 -4.26 -5.55
N GLY A 209 23.05 -3.70 -5.15
CA GLY A 209 22.94 -2.32 -4.74
C GLY A 209 23.42 -2.07 -3.33
N THR A 210 24.02 -0.90 -3.13
CA THR A 210 24.44 -0.39 -1.83
C THR A 210 23.49 0.70 -1.34
N TRP A 211 23.61 1.04 -0.05
CA TRP A 211 22.94 2.22 0.52
C TRP A 211 23.18 3.49 -0.31
N ASP A 212 24.41 3.72 -0.78
CA ASP A 212 24.76 4.90 -1.55
C ASP A 212 24.08 4.92 -2.92
N ASN A 213 24.00 3.76 -3.60
CA ASN A 213 23.29 3.65 -4.87
C ASN A 213 21.80 3.96 -4.70
N PHE A 214 21.18 3.42 -3.65
CA PHE A 214 19.78 3.67 -3.34
C PHE A 214 19.54 5.14 -2.98
N PHE A 215 20.38 5.73 -2.12
CA PHE A 215 20.24 7.12 -1.69
C PHE A 215 20.25 8.09 -2.87
N GLU A 216 21.11 7.86 -3.87
CA GLU A 216 21.14 8.66 -5.10
C GLU A 216 19.81 8.62 -5.87
N TRP A 217 19.11 7.49 -5.88
CA TRP A 217 17.81 7.38 -6.55
C TRP A 217 16.69 8.00 -5.74
N PHE A 218 16.69 7.80 -4.42
CA PHE A 218 15.73 8.42 -3.51
C PHE A 218 15.80 9.95 -3.59
N ILE A 219 17.00 10.53 -3.51
CA ILE A 219 17.16 12.00 -3.55
C ILE A 219 16.82 12.58 -4.93
N ARG A 220 16.83 11.78 -6.00
CA ARG A 220 16.41 12.20 -7.35
C ARG A 220 14.92 11.93 -7.64
N GLY A 221 14.17 11.37 -6.69
CA GLY A 221 12.76 11.05 -6.86
C GLY A 221 12.50 9.90 -7.84
N ARG A 222 13.48 9.01 -8.02
CA ARG A 222 13.42 7.87 -8.94
C ARG A 222 13.09 6.56 -8.22
N ILE A 223 12.12 6.59 -7.32
CA ILE A 223 11.69 5.45 -6.48
C ILE A 223 10.19 5.22 -6.70
N CYS A 224 9.62 4.10 -6.22
CA CYS A 224 8.19 3.83 -6.26
C CYS A 224 7.35 5.07 -5.94
N TYR A 225 6.39 5.36 -6.81
CA TYR A 225 5.45 6.49 -6.73
C TYR A 225 6.12 7.87 -6.75
N ASN A 226 7.32 7.94 -7.36
CA ASN A 226 8.10 9.13 -7.67
C ASN A 226 8.68 9.84 -6.45
N ASP A 227 8.70 11.18 -6.47
CA ASP A 227 9.34 11.99 -5.46
C ASP A 227 8.51 12.07 -4.17
N TYR A 228 9.11 11.59 -3.07
CA TYR A 228 8.51 11.64 -1.73
C TYR A 228 8.01 13.05 -1.32
N PHE A 229 8.76 14.11 -1.69
CA PHE A 229 8.41 15.46 -1.27
C PHE A 229 7.19 15.98 -2.07
N ASP A 230 7.13 15.70 -3.37
CA ASP A 230 5.97 16.05 -4.20
C ASP A 230 4.73 15.31 -3.72
N HIS A 231 4.89 14.04 -3.36
CA HIS A 231 3.80 13.24 -2.81
C HIS A 231 3.15 13.93 -1.62
N ILE A 232 3.93 14.38 -0.64
CA ILE A 232 3.40 15.07 0.54
C ILE A 232 2.79 16.41 0.19
N ILE A 233 3.43 17.21 -0.66
CA ILE A 233 2.92 18.53 -1.06
C ILE A 233 1.52 18.39 -1.64
N HIS A 234 1.31 17.42 -2.54
CA HIS A 234 0.01 17.19 -3.16
C HIS A 234 -1.10 16.84 -2.14
N TYR A 235 -0.81 16.09 -1.08
CA TYR A 235 -1.80 15.80 -0.03
C TYR A 235 -1.92 16.92 1.01
N TRP A 236 -0.86 17.67 1.25
CA TRP A 236 -0.81 18.72 2.26
C TRP A 236 -1.80 19.85 1.98
N VAL A 237 -2.02 20.19 0.71
CA VAL A 237 -2.98 21.24 0.33
C VAL A 237 -4.41 20.89 0.74
N HIS A 238 -4.74 19.60 0.82
CA HIS A 238 -6.06 19.06 1.16
C HIS A 238 -6.22 18.70 2.64
N ARG A 239 -5.19 18.86 3.47
CA ARG A 239 -5.19 18.42 4.88
C ARG A 239 -6.29 19.04 5.75
N LYS A 240 -6.87 20.16 5.30
CA LYS A 240 -7.95 20.89 6.02
C LYS A 240 -9.34 20.53 5.50
N ASP A 241 -9.44 19.72 4.46
CA ASP A 241 -10.72 19.24 3.95
C ASP A 241 -11.36 18.34 5.02
N CYS A 242 -12.66 18.50 5.27
CA CYS A 242 -13.36 17.81 6.36
C CYS A 242 -13.35 16.27 6.24
N HIS A 243 -13.09 15.76 5.04
CA HIS A 243 -13.04 14.35 4.70
C HIS A 243 -11.60 13.83 4.59
N VAL A 244 -10.60 14.61 5.00
CA VAL A 244 -9.18 14.26 5.02
C VAL A 244 -8.64 14.32 6.45
N LEU A 245 -7.97 13.26 6.89
CA LEU A 245 -7.19 13.22 8.12
C LEU A 245 -5.72 13.06 7.76
N PHE A 246 -4.90 14.02 8.18
CA PHE A 246 -3.46 14.00 7.94
C PHE A 246 -2.71 13.61 9.21
N LEU A 247 -1.87 12.57 9.11
CA LEU A 247 -1.14 11.96 10.22
C LEU A 247 0.36 11.91 9.94
N THR A 248 1.15 11.88 11.01
CA THR A 248 2.57 11.57 10.94
C THR A 248 2.85 10.29 11.73
N TYR A 249 3.65 9.40 11.17
CA TYR A 249 4.13 8.17 11.80
C TYR A 249 4.71 8.44 13.18
N GLU A 250 5.50 9.50 13.33
CA GLU A 250 6.19 9.83 14.57
C GLU A 250 5.20 10.13 15.71
N ASN A 251 4.19 10.98 15.45
CA ASN A 251 3.19 11.30 16.47
C ASN A 251 2.35 10.09 16.85
N MET A 252 2.05 9.19 15.89
CA MET A 252 1.39 7.92 16.20
C MET A 252 2.26 7.02 17.09
N THR A 253 3.58 6.98 16.86
CA THR A 253 4.51 6.21 17.72
C THR A 253 4.65 6.83 19.11
N LEU A 254 4.70 8.16 19.21
CA LEU A 254 4.86 8.88 20.47
C LEU A 254 3.59 8.86 21.34
N ASP A 255 2.41 8.93 20.72
CA ASP A 255 1.12 8.88 21.42
C ASP A 255 0.09 8.05 20.64
N HIS A 256 0.29 6.73 20.68
CA HIS A 256 -0.54 5.76 19.97
C HIS A 256 -2.02 5.84 20.38
N LYS A 257 -2.28 6.01 21.69
CA LYS A 257 -3.65 6.04 22.23
C LYS A 257 -4.42 7.24 21.72
N SER A 258 -3.83 8.45 21.73
CA SER A 258 -4.53 9.64 21.23
C SER A 258 -4.78 9.58 19.73
N HIS A 259 -3.86 8.98 18.95
CA HIS A 259 -4.05 8.81 17.50
C HIS A 259 -5.12 7.76 17.17
N ILE A 260 -5.27 6.72 17.98
CA ILE A 260 -6.43 5.81 17.91
C ILE A 260 -7.75 6.60 18.10
N PHE A 261 -7.82 7.49 19.09
CA PHE A 261 -9.01 8.33 19.29
C PHE A 261 -9.26 9.26 18.11
N MET A 262 -8.20 9.87 17.55
CA MET A 262 -8.30 10.74 16.38
C MET A 262 -8.86 10.00 15.18
N LEU A 263 -8.35 8.81 14.87
CA LEU A 263 -8.85 7.92 13.82
C LEU A 263 -10.32 7.55 14.06
N ALA A 264 -10.66 7.10 15.27
CA ALA A 264 -12.01 6.69 15.63
C ALA A 264 -13.03 7.84 15.50
N ASN A 265 -12.68 9.04 15.96
CA ASN A 265 -13.53 10.22 15.86
C ASN A 265 -13.70 10.66 14.41
N PHE A 266 -12.63 10.61 13.61
CA PHE A 266 -12.69 10.94 12.19
C PHE A 266 -13.57 9.95 11.40
N ILE A 267 -13.46 8.65 11.70
CA ILE A 267 -14.31 7.60 11.12
C ILE A 267 -15.75 7.71 11.63
N GLY A 268 -15.95 8.09 12.89
CA GLY A 268 -17.27 8.27 13.49
C GLY A 268 -18.05 6.97 13.65
N GLY A 269 -19.36 7.08 13.89
CA GLY A 269 -20.27 5.93 14.00
C GLY A 269 -19.83 4.90 15.05
N VAL A 270 -19.76 3.63 14.64
CA VAL A 270 -19.36 2.51 15.49
C VAL A 270 -17.94 2.67 16.02
N ALA A 271 -17.00 3.15 15.20
CA ALA A 271 -15.60 3.34 15.60
C ALA A 271 -15.47 4.36 16.75
N GLY A 272 -16.13 5.53 16.61
CA GLY A 272 -16.13 6.57 17.63
C GLY A 272 -16.81 6.17 18.95
N THR A 273 -17.77 5.26 18.89
CA THR A 273 -18.44 4.72 20.08
C THR A 273 -17.59 3.65 20.76
N MET A 274 -16.98 2.75 19.97
CA MET A 274 -16.17 1.64 20.46
C MET A 274 -14.99 2.10 21.33
N VAL A 275 -14.31 3.19 20.95
CA VAL A 275 -13.16 3.70 21.72
C VAL A 275 -13.51 4.29 23.09
N LYS A 276 -14.80 4.51 23.39
CA LYS A 276 -15.27 4.92 24.73
C LYS A 276 -15.29 3.75 25.72
N ASP A 277 -15.41 2.52 25.21
CA ASP A 277 -15.29 1.31 26.02
C ASP A 277 -13.81 1.05 26.35
N ARG A 278 -13.50 0.97 27.64
CA ARG A 278 -12.11 0.80 28.11
C ARG A 278 -11.50 -0.54 27.72
N HIS A 279 -12.30 -1.60 27.66
CA HIS A 279 -11.83 -2.94 27.30
C HIS A 279 -11.53 -3.02 25.81
N MET A 280 -12.41 -2.48 24.97
CA MET A 280 -12.21 -2.38 23.53
C MET A 280 -10.99 -1.52 23.20
N LEU A 281 -10.86 -0.36 23.84
CA LEU A 281 -9.68 0.48 23.67
C LEU A 281 -8.37 -0.25 24.05
N LYS A 282 -8.37 -1.00 25.15
CA LYS A 282 -7.20 -1.79 25.57
C LYS A 282 -6.84 -2.87 24.54
N LYS A 283 -7.83 -3.57 24.00
CA LYS A 283 -7.63 -4.56 22.92
C LYS A 283 -7.07 -3.89 21.67
N LEU A 284 -7.64 -2.76 21.27
CA LEU A 284 -7.22 -2.01 20.09
C LEU A 284 -5.75 -1.57 20.21
N ILE A 285 -5.37 -0.95 21.33
CA ILE A 285 -3.98 -0.53 21.61
C ILE A 285 -3.02 -1.72 21.50
N HIS A 286 -3.38 -2.87 22.08
CA HIS A 286 -2.55 -4.06 22.05
C HIS A 286 -2.42 -4.65 20.63
N ARG A 287 -3.54 -4.86 19.92
CA ARG A 287 -3.60 -5.48 18.58
C ARG A 287 -3.07 -4.59 17.46
N SER A 288 -2.91 -3.30 17.72
CA SER A 288 -2.25 -2.35 16.81
C SER A 288 -0.87 -1.93 17.32
N SER A 289 -0.31 -2.60 18.33
CA SER A 289 1.05 -2.35 18.78
C SER A 289 2.06 -2.89 17.76
N TYR A 290 3.24 -2.26 17.70
CA TYR A 290 4.35 -2.76 16.88
C TYR A 290 4.69 -4.23 17.18
N SER A 291 4.74 -4.61 18.46
CA SER A 291 5.05 -5.99 18.86
C SER A 291 4.06 -7.01 18.31
N TYR A 292 2.76 -6.67 18.35
CA TYR A 292 1.73 -7.55 17.81
C TYR A 292 1.84 -7.63 16.28
N MET A 293 1.93 -6.49 15.61
CA MET A 293 2.00 -6.43 14.15
C MET A 293 3.26 -7.10 13.59
N SER A 294 4.42 -6.88 14.20
CA SER A 294 5.67 -7.51 13.79
C SER A 294 5.62 -9.03 13.86
N GLN A 295 4.84 -9.59 14.80
CA GLN A 295 4.62 -11.02 14.88
C GLN A 295 3.57 -11.51 13.89
N PHE A 296 2.50 -10.72 13.68
CA PHE A 296 1.41 -11.05 12.77
C PHE A 296 1.87 -11.12 11.31
N PHE A 297 2.70 -10.17 10.87
CA PHE A 297 3.22 -10.08 9.51
C PHE A 297 4.63 -10.70 9.34
N LYS A 298 5.04 -11.59 10.25
CA LYS A 298 6.42 -12.12 10.27
C LYS A 298 6.79 -12.92 9.00
N ASP A 299 5.80 -13.56 8.38
CA ASP A 299 5.99 -14.44 7.22
C ASP A 299 5.64 -13.72 5.89
N GLU A 300 5.17 -12.47 5.95
CA GLU A 300 4.77 -11.69 4.78
C GLU A 300 5.96 -10.98 4.13
N ALA A 301 6.75 -11.74 3.39
CA ALA A 301 7.94 -11.26 2.70
C ALA A 301 7.64 -10.05 1.78
N HIS A 302 6.45 -9.98 1.20
CA HIS A 302 6.03 -8.91 0.28
C HIS A 302 5.85 -7.54 0.98
N LEU A 303 5.56 -7.52 2.29
CA LEU A 303 5.55 -6.29 3.10
C LEU A 303 6.96 -5.86 3.54
N GLY A 304 7.96 -6.71 3.26
CA GLY A 304 9.27 -6.65 3.89
C GLY A 304 9.18 -6.89 5.40
N ASN A 305 10.32 -7.16 6.05
CA ASN A 305 10.36 -7.10 7.51
C ASN A 305 9.78 -5.75 7.94
N LEU A 306 8.74 -5.76 8.78
CA LEU A 306 8.30 -4.57 9.49
C LEU A 306 9.51 -4.13 10.31
N THR A 307 10.33 -3.25 9.74
CA THR A 307 11.51 -2.66 10.38
C THR A 307 11.09 -2.15 11.74
N LYS A 308 12.00 -2.12 12.73
CA LYS A 308 11.75 -1.88 14.17
C LYS A 308 10.89 -0.64 14.54
N GLY A 309 10.44 0.13 13.57
CA GLY A 309 9.47 1.22 13.71
C GLY A 309 10.07 2.38 14.47
N ARG A 310 11.40 2.45 14.51
CA ARG A 310 12.12 3.39 15.35
C ARG A 310 12.22 4.73 14.65
N ILE A 311 12.01 5.77 15.43
CA ILE A 311 12.32 7.14 15.06
C ILE A 311 13.83 7.33 15.21
N GLY A 312 14.49 7.85 14.19
CA GLY A 312 15.92 8.17 14.22
C GLY A 312 16.87 7.05 13.79
N GLU A 313 16.36 5.97 13.18
CA GLU A 313 17.19 4.91 12.60
C GLU A 313 18.09 5.43 11.48
N TRP A 314 17.67 6.52 10.82
CA TRP A 314 18.51 7.22 9.84
C TRP A 314 19.90 7.61 10.34
N LYS A 315 20.07 7.86 11.64
CA LYS A 315 21.36 8.27 12.22
C LYS A 315 22.46 7.22 12.10
N THR A 316 22.09 5.94 11.97
CA THR A 316 23.06 4.84 11.84
C THR A 316 23.39 4.51 10.40
N MET A 317 22.61 5.01 9.44
CA MET A 317 22.75 4.70 8.01
C MET A 317 23.32 5.87 7.22
N PHE A 318 22.93 7.10 7.54
CA PHE A 318 23.34 8.28 6.78
C PHE A 318 24.78 8.70 7.11
N SER A 319 25.58 8.93 6.08
CA SER A 319 26.78 9.76 6.22
C SER A 319 26.41 11.23 6.47
N PRO A 320 27.29 12.04 7.09
CA PRO A 320 27.05 13.48 7.26
C PRO A 320 26.71 14.19 5.94
N ALA A 321 27.42 13.85 4.85
CA ALA A 321 27.19 14.44 3.54
C ALA A 321 25.80 14.10 2.97
N GLN A 322 25.32 12.86 3.14
CA GLN A 322 23.98 12.46 2.73
C GLN A 322 22.90 13.18 3.56
N ALA A 323 23.12 13.31 4.87
CA ALA A 323 22.19 14.01 5.75
C ALA A 323 22.05 15.48 5.33
N THR A 324 23.17 16.17 5.07
CA THR A 324 23.17 17.55 4.56
C THR A 324 22.46 17.69 3.22
N ARG A 325 22.65 16.74 2.28
CA ARG A 325 21.96 16.77 0.98
C ARG A 325 20.45 16.60 1.11
N LEU A 326 20.01 15.71 1.99
CA LEU A 326 18.58 15.53 2.26
C LEU A 326 18.00 16.75 2.98
N ASP A 327 18.73 17.35 3.93
CA ASP A 327 18.31 18.58 4.62
C ASP A 327 18.17 19.75 3.66
N ARG A 328 19.12 19.89 2.72
CA ARG A 328 19.01 20.88 1.64
C ARG A 328 17.74 20.67 0.82
N LYS A 329 17.50 19.45 0.32
CA LYS A 329 16.29 19.14 -0.44
C LYS A 329 15.02 19.38 0.38
N PHE A 330 15.04 19.05 1.67
CA PHE A 330 13.92 19.32 2.58
C PHE A 330 13.58 20.81 2.61
N TYR A 331 14.58 21.69 2.76
CA TYR A 331 14.34 23.13 2.78
C TYR A 331 13.98 23.70 1.41
N GLU A 332 14.58 23.20 0.33
CA GLU A 332 14.20 23.57 -1.04
C GLU A 332 12.72 23.28 -1.32
N ARG A 333 12.19 22.16 -0.79
CA ARG A 333 10.84 21.69 -1.11
C ARG A 333 9.79 22.13 -0.10
N PHE A 334 10.12 22.17 1.19
CA PHE A 334 9.17 22.47 2.26
C PHE A 334 9.43 23.80 2.97
N GLY A 335 10.60 24.42 2.80
CA GLY A 335 11.08 25.52 3.63
C GLY A 335 10.21 26.78 3.62
N SER A 336 9.43 27.00 2.56
CA SER A 336 8.47 28.10 2.42
C SER A 336 7.05 27.76 2.90
N SER A 337 6.83 26.56 3.44
CA SER A 337 5.52 26.05 3.85
C SER A 337 5.51 25.62 5.32
N ASP A 338 4.31 25.45 5.87
CA ASP A 338 4.14 24.90 7.22
C ASP A 338 4.45 23.39 7.32
N ILE A 339 4.66 22.69 6.19
CA ILE A 339 5.17 21.31 6.15
C ILE A 339 6.52 21.21 6.88
N ALA A 340 7.37 22.24 6.79
CA ALA A 340 8.67 22.26 7.46
C ALA A 340 8.59 22.13 8.98
N ASN A 341 7.41 22.39 9.58
CA ASN A 341 7.19 22.28 11.02
C ASN A 341 6.73 20.90 11.48
N LEU A 342 6.38 19.97 10.57
CA LEU A 342 5.81 18.66 10.91
C LEU A 342 6.66 17.87 11.90
N TRP A 343 7.99 17.98 11.79
CA TRP A 343 8.93 17.20 12.59
C TRP A 343 9.84 18.06 13.48
N ARG A 344 9.51 19.35 13.67
CA ARG A 344 10.39 20.34 14.35
C ARG A 344 10.89 19.89 15.72
N TYR A 345 10.09 19.13 16.47
CA TYR A 345 10.42 18.65 17.81
C TYR A 345 10.93 17.21 17.86
N ILE A 346 11.10 16.58 16.69
CA ILE A 346 11.41 15.14 16.56
C ILE A 346 12.72 14.95 15.80
N VAL A 347 12.89 15.65 14.67
CA VAL A 347 14.08 15.59 13.83
C VAL A 347 14.52 17.01 13.50
N ARG A 348 15.80 17.30 13.77
CA ARG A 348 16.43 18.54 13.32
C ARG A 348 16.86 18.39 11.86
N PHE A 349 16.42 19.33 11.03
CA PHE A 349 16.92 19.54 9.67
C PHE A 349 17.81 20.78 9.72
N ASP A 350 19.04 20.68 9.25
CA ASP A 350 19.96 21.82 9.25
C ASP A 350 19.73 22.68 8.00
N ARG A 351 19.53 23.98 8.21
CA ARG A 351 19.35 24.90 7.08
C ARG A 351 20.65 24.93 6.26
N PRO A 352 20.56 24.87 4.92
CA PRO A 352 21.73 25.13 4.10
C PRO A 352 22.29 26.52 4.43
N ALA A 353 23.62 26.58 4.50
CA ALA A 353 24.36 27.81 4.79
C ALA A 353 24.17 28.88 3.72
#